data_AF-R5ABY8-F1
#
_entry.id   AF-R5ABY8-F1
#
_cell.length_a   1.000
_cell.length_b   1.000
_cell.length_c   1.000
_cell.angle_alpha   90.00
_cell.angle_beta   90.00
_cell.angle_gamma   90.00
#
_symmetry.space_group_name_H-M   'P 1'
#
loop_
_entity.id
_entity.type
_entity.pdbx_description
1 polymer ?
#
loop_
_entity_poly.entity_id
_entity_poly.type
_entity_poly.pdbx_seq_one_letter_code
_entity_poly.pdbx_strand_id
1 'polypeptide(L)'
;MHAAIDVVYRRNHIHHCTRGIWLDWQAQGTRVTQNLFHNNGASQVEDSDVDPVAGELGGEDLFIEVSHGPTLVDNNIFLSQFAGRLATQGVAYVHNLICGSFTSVSQGTDNGLSGGPRYTPYHMPHRTEVAGFMTFLHGDNRFYNNVFVQKVAPLSRTDINTVVGTAPFNDYPTAEEWREMFFHQGDIGRKEDRGKYYAKMPVTTSGNVYFNGAVPCDKEENFQVVTQPVSIELEEKDGVCSLKTNLFDLLPELHTQVVSTQLLGQAFEPEQLFENPDGTPIVFDRDYWDDKRGVSPVSGPFEASPVDRRLF
;
A
#
# COMPACT_ATOMS: atom_id res chain seq x y z
N MET A 1 8.36 -13.53 5.41
CA MET A 1 8.15 -14.80 4.68
C MET A 1 8.69 -14.61 3.28
N HIS A 2 9.36 -15.64 2.74
CA HIS A 2 9.76 -15.66 1.33
C HIS A 2 8.79 -16.52 0.53
N ALA A 3 8.50 -16.12 -0.71
CA ALA A 3 7.58 -16.84 -1.60
C ALA A 3 6.22 -17.11 -0.95
N ALA A 4 5.59 -16.04 -0.46
CA ALA A 4 4.29 -16.07 0.20
C ALA A 4 3.12 -16.22 -0.80
N ILE A 5 3.23 -17.18 -1.73
CA ILE A 5 2.27 -17.38 -2.82
C ILE A 5 0.89 -17.73 -2.25
N ASP A 6 -0.12 -16.93 -2.60
CA ASP A 6 -1.51 -17.04 -2.13
C ASP A 6 -1.69 -17.06 -0.59
N VAL A 7 -0.68 -16.62 0.16
CA VAL A 7 -0.75 -16.61 1.64
C VAL A 7 -1.65 -15.47 2.11
N VAL A 8 -2.55 -15.78 3.04
CA VAL A 8 -3.46 -14.82 3.66
C VAL A 8 -3.03 -14.53 5.10
N TYR A 9 -2.59 -13.30 5.36
CA TYR A 9 -2.34 -12.76 6.69
C TYR A 9 -3.59 -12.02 7.14
N ARG A 10 -4.40 -12.67 7.97
CA ARG A 10 -5.71 -12.13 8.36
C ARG A 10 -5.91 -12.14 9.86
N ARG A 11 -6.49 -11.05 10.38
CA ARG A 11 -6.86 -10.93 11.80
C ARG A 11 -5.68 -11.23 12.72
N ASN A 12 -4.60 -10.47 12.54
CA ASN A 12 -3.47 -10.45 13.46
C ASN A 12 -3.34 -9.08 14.15
N HIS A 13 -2.81 -9.10 15.36
CA HIS A 13 -2.41 -7.93 16.14
C HIS A 13 -0.88 -7.94 16.25
N ILE A 14 -0.21 -7.05 15.53
CA ILE A 14 1.25 -7.09 15.32
C ILE A 14 1.86 -5.79 15.80
N HIS A 15 2.60 -5.87 16.90
CA HIS A 15 3.06 -4.67 17.59
C HIS A 15 4.39 -4.84 18.32
N HIS A 16 5.02 -3.72 18.68
CA HIS A 16 6.26 -3.69 19.46
C HIS A 16 7.39 -4.51 18.80
N CYS A 17 7.37 -4.62 17.47
CA CYS A 17 8.39 -5.28 16.68
C CYS A 17 9.34 -4.25 16.06
N THR A 18 10.56 -4.65 15.72
CA THR A 18 11.39 -3.82 14.84
C THR A 18 10.71 -3.64 13.47
N ARG A 19 10.06 -4.69 12.97
CA ARG A 19 9.27 -4.72 11.72
C ARG A 19 8.07 -5.63 11.93
N GLY A 20 6.89 -5.24 11.44
CA GLY A 20 5.67 -6.04 11.58
C GLY A 20 5.69 -7.28 10.68
N ILE A 21 5.45 -7.11 9.38
CA ILE A 21 5.56 -8.17 8.37
C ILE A 21 6.61 -7.80 7.33
N TRP A 22 7.44 -8.78 6.96
CA TRP A 22 8.31 -8.70 5.79
C TRP A 22 7.89 -9.76 4.77
N LEU A 23 7.42 -9.34 3.61
CA LEU A 23 7.16 -10.17 2.45
C LEU A 23 8.35 -10.02 1.51
N ASP A 24 9.25 -10.99 1.56
CA ASP A 24 10.57 -10.91 0.93
C ASP A 24 10.62 -11.84 -0.28
N TRP A 25 10.50 -11.29 -1.48
CA TRP A 25 10.36 -11.99 -2.76
C TRP A 25 9.04 -12.75 -2.94
N GLN A 26 8.56 -12.77 -4.19
CA GLN A 26 7.50 -13.67 -4.67
C GLN A 26 6.20 -13.58 -3.82
N ALA A 27 5.85 -12.39 -3.33
CA ALA A 27 4.58 -12.11 -2.67
C ALA A 27 3.39 -12.06 -3.68
N GLN A 28 3.22 -13.13 -4.44
CA GLN A 28 2.27 -13.24 -5.55
C GLN A 28 0.95 -13.86 -5.07
N GLY A 29 -0.17 -13.17 -5.28
CA GLY A 29 -1.48 -13.57 -4.73
C GLY A 29 -1.60 -13.40 -3.21
N THR A 30 -0.55 -12.88 -2.55
CA THR A 30 -0.55 -12.65 -1.11
C THR A 30 -1.62 -11.62 -0.72
N ARG A 31 -2.34 -11.88 0.38
CA ARG A 31 -3.32 -10.94 0.94
C ARG A 31 -3.05 -10.64 2.41
N VAL A 32 -2.82 -9.37 2.73
CA VAL A 32 -2.71 -8.85 4.10
C VAL A 32 -4.01 -8.12 4.41
N THR A 33 -4.88 -8.69 5.25
CA THR A 33 -6.22 -8.14 5.47
C THR A 33 -6.68 -8.12 6.93
N GLN A 34 -7.40 -7.07 7.34
CA GLN A 34 -8.01 -6.99 8.68
C GLN A 34 -7.03 -7.15 9.84
N ASN A 35 -5.79 -6.68 9.67
CA ASN A 35 -4.78 -6.69 10.72
C ASN A 35 -4.68 -5.33 11.41
N LEU A 36 -4.25 -5.35 12.67
CA LEU A 36 -3.91 -4.16 13.44
C LEU A 36 -2.39 -4.14 13.65
N PHE A 37 -1.75 -3.10 13.15
CA PHE A 37 -0.32 -2.83 13.33
C PHE A 37 -0.10 -1.55 14.12
N HIS A 38 0.75 -1.60 15.14
CA HIS A 38 1.13 -0.40 15.90
C HIS A 38 2.45 -0.59 16.65
N ASN A 39 3.12 0.52 17.00
CA ASN A 39 4.38 0.49 17.75
C ASN A 39 5.46 -0.39 17.10
N ASN A 40 5.43 -0.56 15.78
CA ASN A 40 6.51 -1.21 15.03
C ASN A 40 7.52 -0.15 14.59
N GLY A 41 8.81 -0.42 14.76
CA GLY A 41 9.87 0.58 14.55
C GLY A 41 10.99 0.51 15.58
N ALA A 42 12.24 0.68 15.15
CA ALA A 42 13.37 0.82 16.06
C ALA A 42 13.35 2.22 16.72
N SER A 43 12.80 2.30 17.94
CA SER A 43 12.57 3.54 18.71
C SER A 43 11.67 4.54 17.97
N GLN A 44 10.60 5.02 18.62
CA GLN A 44 9.91 6.21 18.15
C GLN A 44 10.95 7.35 18.19
N VAL A 45 11.53 7.71 17.05
CA VAL A 45 12.67 8.65 16.99
C VAL A 45 12.12 10.05 17.22
N GLU A 46 11.94 10.40 18.50
CA GLU A 46 11.63 11.78 18.87
C GLU A 46 12.89 12.64 18.99
N ASP A 47 14.09 12.06 19.21
CA ASP A 47 15.31 12.87 19.44
C ASP A 47 16.65 12.09 19.41
N SER A 48 16.87 11.14 18.50
CA SER A 48 18.14 10.39 18.46
C SER A 48 18.92 10.55 17.16
N ASP A 49 20.24 10.78 17.28
CA ASP A 49 21.28 10.66 16.23
C ASP A 49 21.35 9.25 15.57
N VAL A 50 20.45 8.34 15.94
CA VAL A 50 20.29 7.02 15.32
C VAL A 50 19.46 7.21 14.07
N ASP A 51 20.09 6.96 12.92
CA ASP A 51 19.38 6.92 11.65
C ASP A 51 18.31 5.80 11.70
N PRO A 52 16.99 6.14 11.70
CA PRO A 52 15.90 5.17 11.74
C PRO A 52 15.86 4.26 10.51
N VAL A 53 16.75 4.48 9.54
CA VAL A 53 16.81 3.84 8.23
C VAL A 53 18.23 3.42 7.86
N ALA A 54 19.24 3.59 8.73
CA ALA A 54 20.59 3.15 8.41
C ALA A 54 20.64 1.62 8.32
N GLY A 55 20.41 1.11 7.11
CA GLY A 55 20.50 -0.30 6.74
C GLY A 55 19.16 -1.05 6.64
N GLU A 56 19.28 -2.37 6.48
CA GLU A 56 18.20 -3.35 6.39
C GLU A 56 17.29 -3.43 7.64
N LEU A 57 17.60 -2.65 8.68
CA LEU A 57 16.99 -2.66 10.01
C LEU A 57 16.00 -1.50 10.27
N GLY A 58 15.73 -0.63 9.30
CA GLY A 58 14.67 0.37 9.48
C GLY A 58 13.32 -0.31 9.72
N GLY A 59 12.48 0.27 10.58
CA GLY A 59 11.29 -0.42 11.07
C GLY A 59 9.98 0.14 10.52
N GLU A 60 9.04 -0.75 10.21
CA GLU A 60 7.73 -0.42 9.62
C GLU A 60 6.70 -1.50 9.93
N ASP A 61 5.42 -1.20 9.66
CA ASP A 61 4.35 -2.18 9.80
C ASP A 61 4.41 -3.29 8.72
N LEU A 62 4.61 -2.91 7.46
CA LEU A 62 4.66 -3.85 6.33
C LEU A 62 5.78 -3.52 5.34
N PHE A 63 6.74 -4.43 5.17
CA PHE A 63 7.75 -4.37 4.12
C PHE A 63 7.40 -5.37 3.03
N ILE A 64 7.14 -4.89 1.82
CA ILE A 64 7.03 -5.71 0.60
C ILE A 64 8.29 -5.47 -0.22
N GLU A 65 9.13 -6.49 -0.33
CA GLU A 65 10.41 -6.43 -1.00
C GLU A 65 10.42 -7.32 -2.23
N VAL A 66 10.93 -6.76 -3.33
CA VAL A 66 11.27 -7.42 -4.59
C VAL A 66 10.26 -8.50 -5.02
N SER A 67 9.00 -8.09 -5.00
CA SER A 67 7.86 -8.88 -5.47
C SER A 67 7.18 -8.18 -6.65
N HIS A 68 6.56 -8.96 -7.53
CA HIS A 68 5.90 -8.46 -8.74
C HIS A 68 4.37 -8.41 -8.63
N GLY A 69 3.83 -8.73 -7.44
CA GLY A 69 2.40 -8.81 -7.18
C GLY A 69 1.72 -10.05 -7.79
N PRO A 70 0.38 -10.05 -7.88
CA PRO A 70 -0.49 -9.10 -7.19
C PRO A 70 -0.38 -9.29 -5.67
N THR A 71 -0.03 -8.23 -4.93
CA THR A 71 -0.02 -8.23 -3.46
C THR A 71 -1.15 -7.33 -2.97
N LEU A 72 -2.14 -7.90 -2.28
CA LEU A 72 -3.31 -7.18 -1.80
C LEU A 72 -3.16 -6.82 -0.32
N VAL A 73 -3.38 -5.55 0.02
CA VAL A 73 -3.34 -5.01 1.38
C VAL A 73 -4.66 -4.30 1.63
N ASP A 74 -5.59 -4.94 2.33
CA ASP A 74 -6.95 -4.40 2.48
C ASP A 74 -7.52 -4.40 3.90
N ASN A 75 -8.31 -3.38 4.24
CA ASN A 75 -8.96 -3.29 5.54
C ASN A 75 -7.99 -3.40 6.74
N ASN A 76 -6.75 -2.93 6.64
CA ASN A 76 -5.81 -2.94 7.77
C ASN A 76 -5.77 -1.58 8.47
N ILE A 77 -5.25 -1.59 9.68
CA ILE A 77 -4.99 -0.40 10.50
C ILE A 77 -3.48 -0.34 10.76
N PHE A 78 -2.82 0.69 10.21
CA PHE A 78 -1.38 0.91 10.31
C PHE A 78 -1.11 2.16 11.16
N LEU A 79 -0.67 2.00 12.40
CA LEU A 79 -0.52 3.10 13.37
C LEU A 79 0.94 3.48 13.66
N SER A 80 1.91 2.78 13.08
CA SER A 80 3.33 3.10 13.26
C SER A 80 3.77 4.25 12.36
N GLN A 81 4.92 4.86 12.65
CA GLN A 81 5.47 6.00 11.90
C GLN A 81 5.69 5.68 10.41
N PHE A 82 6.05 4.43 10.12
CA PHE A 82 6.22 3.92 8.77
C PHE A 82 5.21 2.79 8.54
N ALA A 83 4.21 3.06 7.70
CA ALA A 83 3.15 2.09 7.42
C ALA A 83 3.63 1.02 6.45
N GLY A 84 4.48 1.39 5.49
CA GLY A 84 5.11 0.37 4.68
C GLY A 84 6.34 0.81 3.91
N ARG A 85 7.18 -0.19 3.62
CA ARG A 85 8.33 -0.07 2.75
C ARG A 85 8.02 -0.77 1.43
N LEU A 86 8.08 -0.04 0.33
CA LEU A 86 7.56 -0.47 -0.97
C LEU A 86 8.67 -0.58 -2.02
N ALA A 87 9.65 -1.44 -1.75
CA ALA A 87 10.69 -1.80 -2.72
C ALA A 87 10.16 -2.90 -3.66
N THR A 88 9.07 -2.63 -4.36
CA THR A 88 8.26 -3.62 -5.08
C THR A 88 7.41 -2.95 -6.18
N GLN A 89 6.59 -3.75 -6.87
CA GLN A 89 5.58 -3.33 -7.85
C GLN A 89 4.38 -4.29 -7.76
N GLY A 90 3.23 -3.92 -8.33
CA GLY A 90 2.06 -4.82 -8.39
C GLY A 90 1.26 -4.89 -7.08
N VAL A 91 1.20 -3.80 -6.30
CA VAL A 91 0.55 -3.78 -4.97
C VAL A 91 -0.79 -3.05 -5.02
N ALA A 92 -1.79 -3.52 -4.26
CA ALA A 92 -3.05 -2.81 -4.07
C ALA A 92 -3.32 -2.55 -2.58
N TYR A 93 -3.41 -1.26 -2.20
CA TYR A 93 -3.88 -0.81 -0.89
C TYR A 93 -5.35 -0.38 -0.99
N VAL A 94 -6.24 -1.12 -0.33
CA VAL A 94 -7.69 -0.93 -0.43
C VAL A 94 -8.32 -0.78 0.95
N HIS A 95 -9.05 0.31 1.22
CA HIS A 95 -9.78 0.46 2.49
C HIS A 95 -8.90 0.37 3.76
N ASN A 96 -7.68 0.89 3.76
CA ASN A 96 -6.84 0.89 4.97
C ASN A 96 -6.93 2.21 5.74
N LEU A 97 -6.66 2.17 7.04
CA LEU A 97 -6.32 3.35 7.84
C LEU A 97 -4.79 3.39 7.96
N ILE A 98 -4.16 4.41 7.39
CA ILE A 98 -2.71 4.52 7.24
C ILE A 98 -2.22 5.78 7.95
N CYS A 99 -1.58 5.59 9.10
CA CYS A 99 -1.05 6.69 9.91
C CYS A 99 0.46 6.90 9.79
N GLY A 100 1.13 6.11 8.94
CA GLY A 100 2.56 6.14 8.70
C GLY A 100 2.92 6.32 7.24
N SER A 101 4.14 6.78 6.95
CA SER A 101 4.57 7.08 5.58
C SER A 101 4.96 5.82 4.81
N PHE A 102 4.99 5.94 3.48
CA PHE A 102 5.60 4.94 2.61
C PHE A 102 7.07 5.27 2.35
N THR A 103 7.94 4.28 2.52
CA THR A 103 9.38 4.39 2.30
C THR A 103 9.81 3.50 1.14
N SER A 104 11.01 3.76 0.62
CA SER A 104 11.61 3.01 -0.50
C SER A 104 10.77 2.94 -1.79
N VAL A 105 9.84 3.86 -2.00
CA VAL A 105 9.16 4.02 -3.30
C VAL A 105 10.20 4.40 -4.35
N SER A 106 10.25 3.67 -5.47
CA SER A 106 11.24 3.84 -6.56
C SER A 106 12.69 3.47 -6.21
N GLN A 107 12.94 2.71 -5.14
CA GLN A 107 14.30 2.31 -4.76
C GLN A 107 14.31 0.98 -4.00
N GLY A 108 15.50 0.50 -3.62
CA GLY A 108 15.66 -0.67 -2.75
C GLY A 108 15.44 -2.03 -3.44
N THR A 109 15.32 -2.04 -4.77
CA THR A 109 15.11 -3.25 -5.56
C THR A 109 16.41 -3.82 -6.14
N ASP A 110 17.47 -3.01 -6.25
CA ASP A 110 18.78 -3.45 -6.77
C ASP A 110 19.52 -4.37 -5.80
N ASN A 111 20.49 -5.12 -6.31
CA ASN A 111 21.36 -5.97 -5.50
C ASN A 111 22.29 -5.10 -4.64
N GLY A 112 22.20 -5.22 -3.31
CA GLY A 112 22.97 -4.38 -2.38
C GLY A 112 24.49 -4.53 -2.45
N LEU A 113 25.02 -5.64 -2.99
CA LEU A 113 26.46 -5.85 -3.13
C LEU A 113 27.02 -5.33 -4.45
N SER A 114 26.29 -5.53 -5.56
CA SER A 114 26.77 -5.16 -6.90
C SER A 114 26.22 -3.83 -7.40
N GLY A 115 25.15 -3.31 -6.80
CA GLY A 115 24.39 -2.16 -7.29
C GLY A 115 23.68 -2.40 -8.63
N GLY A 116 23.69 -3.64 -9.13
CA GLY A 116 23.02 -4.02 -10.37
C GLY A 116 21.57 -4.46 -10.15
N PRO A 117 20.78 -4.57 -11.22
CA PRO A 117 19.38 -4.99 -11.12
C PRO A 117 19.26 -6.39 -10.50
N ARG A 118 18.35 -6.52 -9.53
CA ARG A 118 17.99 -7.81 -8.94
C ARG A 118 16.89 -8.45 -9.79
N TYR A 119 17.04 -9.74 -10.08
CA TYR A 119 16.02 -10.52 -10.78
C TYR A 119 15.39 -11.50 -9.80
N THR A 120 14.08 -11.40 -9.62
CA THR A 120 13.31 -12.32 -8.77
C THR A 120 12.28 -13.06 -9.61
N PRO A 121 11.91 -14.29 -9.23
CA PRO A 121 10.92 -15.03 -9.99
C PRO A 121 9.51 -14.52 -9.74
N TYR A 122 8.66 -14.73 -10.74
CA TYR A 122 7.20 -14.74 -10.62
C TYR A 122 6.68 -16.09 -11.15
N HIS A 123 5.45 -16.43 -10.77
CA HIS A 123 4.89 -17.77 -10.91
C HIS A 123 3.66 -17.78 -11.82
N MET A 124 3.31 -18.98 -12.29
CA MET A 124 1.98 -19.21 -12.86
C MET A 124 0.92 -18.95 -11.78
N PRO A 125 -0.24 -18.34 -12.11
CA PRO A 125 -1.27 -18.04 -11.13
C PRO A 125 -1.65 -19.25 -10.27
N HIS A 126 -1.67 -19.06 -8.95
CA HIS A 126 -2.03 -20.07 -7.95
C HIS A 126 -1.17 -21.34 -7.93
N ARG A 127 0.09 -21.22 -8.37
CA ARG A 127 1.04 -22.34 -8.47
C ARG A 127 2.42 -21.91 -8.03
N THR A 128 3.24 -22.89 -7.65
CA THR A 128 4.67 -22.68 -7.38
C THR A 128 5.53 -22.80 -8.65
N GLU A 129 4.94 -23.15 -9.79
CA GLU A 129 5.63 -23.22 -11.08
C GLU A 129 6.09 -21.82 -11.49
N VAL A 130 7.39 -21.65 -11.71
CA VAL A 130 7.98 -20.36 -12.12
C VAL A 130 7.58 -20.06 -13.56
N ALA A 131 6.98 -18.89 -13.78
CA ALA A 131 6.62 -18.39 -15.10
C ALA A 131 7.76 -17.57 -15.73
N GLY A 132 8.56 -16.89 -14.91
CA GLY A 132 9.71 -16.13 -15.38
C GLY A 132 10.49 -15.47 -14.24
N PHE A 133 11.48 -14.67 -14.62
CA PHE A 133 12.25 -13.81 -13.73
C PHE A 133 12.28 -12.40 -14.31
N MET A 134 12.15 -11.38 -13.46
CA MET A 134 12.13 -10.00 -13.92
C MET A 134 12.81 -9.07 -12.93
N THR A 135 13.28 -7.94 -13.44
CA THR A 135 13.73 -6.80 -12.63
C THR A 135 12.53 -5.89 -12.31
N PHE A 136 12.76 -4.76 -11.66
CA PHE A 136 11.70 -3.86 -11.23
C PHE A 136 11.69 -2.58 -12.06
N LEU A 137 10.54 -2.29 -12.66
CA LEU A 137 10.26 -0.98 -13.27
C LEU A 137 9.71 0.01 -12.24
N HIS A 138 9.26 -0.50 -11.09
CA HIS A 138 8.44 0.19 -10.10
C HIS A 138 7.06 0.57 -10.64
N GLY A 139 6.11 0.83 -9.73
CA GLY A 139 4.74 1.21 -10.08
C GLY A 139 3.83 -0.01 -10.14
N ASP A 140 2.83 0.02 -11.04
CA ASP A 140 1.74 -0.98 -11.07
C ASP A 140 1.06 -1.08 -9.69
N ASN A 141 0.89 0.07 -9.03
CA ASN A 141 0.33 0.16 -7.68
C ASN A 141 -1.04 0.81 -7.70
N ARG A 142 -1.90 0.38 -6.78
CA ARG A 142 -3.31 0.78 -6.68
C ARG A 142 -3.59 1.26 -5.26
N PHE A 143 -4.18 2.45 -5.10
CA PHE A 143 -4.59 2.99 -3.80
C PHE A 143 -6.04 3.42 -3.85
N TYR A 144 -6.94 2.61 -3.28
CA TYR A 144 -8.37 2.85 -3.33
C TYR A 144 -9.00 2.97 -1.94
N ASN A 145 -9.80 4.02 -1.76
CA ASN A 145 -10.64 4.20 -0.59
C ASN A 145 -9.88 4.12 0.74
N ASN A 146 -8.62 4.57 0.82
CA ASN A 146 -7.85 4.57 2.08
C ASN A 146 -8.08 5.89 2.85
N VAL A 147 -7.83 5.85 4.16
CA VAL A 147 -7.71 7.05 5.00
C VAL A 147 -6.26 7.21 5.42
N PHE A 148 -5.67 8.34 5.08
CA PHE A 148 -4.30 8.70 5.43
C PHE A 148 -4.30 9.78 6.52
N VAL A 149 -3.49 9.59 7.56
CA VAL A 149 -3.39 10.53 8.69
C VAL A 149 -1.92 10.75 9.04
N GLN A 150 -1.41 11.97 8.87
CA GLN A 150 -0.07 12.29 9.36
C GLN A 150 -0.11 12.44 10.90
N LYS A 151 0.29 11.38 11.61
CA LYS A 151 0.26 11.35 13.09
C LYS A 151 1.50 11.99 13.73
N VAL A 152 2.66 11.77 13.14
CA VAL A 152 3.96 12.33 13.58
C VAL A 152 4.36 13.41 12.59
N ALA A 153 4.91 14.54 13.06
CA ALA A 153 5.38 15.59 12.16
C ALA A 153 6.44 15.06 11.18
N PRO A 154 6.39 15.41 9.88
CA PRO A 154 7.43 15.02 8.93
C PRO A 154 8.81 15.49 9.39
N LEU A 155 9.81 14.63 9.25
CA LEU A 155 11.20 14.97 9.50
C LEU A 155 11.77 15.73 8.29
N SER A 156 12.63 16.72 8.54
CA SER A 156 13.35 17.45 7.50
C SER A 156 14.54 16.64 6.97
N ARG A 157 14.24 15.52 6.32
CA ARG A 157 15.18 14.52 5.78
C ARG A 157 14.93 14.35 4.28
N THR A 158 15.98 14.18 3.48
CA THR A 158 15.88 13.96 2.03
C THR A 158 16.07 12.51 1.61
N ASP A 159 16.67 11.71 2.49
CA ASP A 159 17.01 10.31 2.31
C ASP A 159 15.84 9.36 2.60
N ILE A 160 14.86 9.80 3.39
CA ILE A 160 13.66 9.05 3.71
C ILE A 160 12.40 9.92 3.62
N ASN A 161 11.36 9.37 2.99
CA ASN A 161 10.03 9.95 3.04
C ASN A 161 9.37 9.71 4.40
N THR A 162 9.03 10.79 5.09
CA THR A 162 8.26 10.79 6.35
C THR A 162 6.87 11.41 6.20
N VAL A 163 6.50 11.81 4.98
CA VAL A 163 5.18 12.33 4.65
C VAL A 163 4.23 11.17 4.36
N VAL A 164 3.12 11.12 5.09
CA VAL A 164 2.03 10.15 4.92
C VAL A 164 1.20 10.51 3.70
N GLY A 165 0.78 9.51 2.94
CA GLY A 165 -0.03 9.67 1.75
C GLY A 165 0.64 9.09 0.51
N THR A 166 0.18 9.54 -0.65
CA THR A 166 0.57 9.00 -1.95
C THR A 166 1.50 9.94 -2.73
N ALA A 167 1.88 11.09 -2.18
CA ALA A 167 2.85 12.02 -2.77
C ALA A 167 4.17 11.39 -3.30
N PRO A 168 4.73 10.31 -2.71
CA PRO A 168 5.89 9.62 -3.29
C PRO A 168 5.68 9.07 -4.71
N PHE A 169 4.43 9.03 -5.19
CA PHE A 169 4.06 8.55 -6.52
C PHE A 169 3.80 9.67 -7.55
N ASN A 170 4.14 10.93 -7.26
CA ASN A 170 3.90 12.07 -8.16
C ASN A 170 4.48 11.91 -9.58
N ASP A 171 5.63 11.23 -9.70
CA ASP A 171 6.33 11.06 -10.98
C ASP A 171 5.92 9.79 -11.75
N TYR A 172 4.94 9.04 -11.24
CA TYR A 172 4.42 7.85 -11.91
C TYR A 172 3.37 8.24 -12.95
N PRO A 173 3.30 7.54 -14.10
CA PRO A 173 2.32 7.85 -15.13
C PRO A 173 0.92 7.39 -14.74
N THR A 174 -0.09 8.02 -15.32
CA THR A 174 -1.45 7.44 -15.37
C THR A 174 -1.46 6.26 -16.36
N ALA A 175 -2.50 5.44 -16.28
CA ALA A 175 -2.68 4.34 -17.25
C ALA A 175 -2.80 4.86 -18.70
N GLU A 176 -3.36 6.05 -18.90
CA GLU A 176 -3.47 6.69 -20.22
C GLU A 176 -2.11 7.17 -20.72
N GLU A 177 -1.36 7.92 -19.91
CA GLU A 177 -0.01 8.38 -20.23
C GLU A 177 0.92 7.20 -20.56
N TRP A 178 0.85 6.12 -19.77
CA TRP A 178 1.60 4.90 -20.02
C TRP A 178 1.22 4.26 -21.36
N ARG A 179 -0.08 4.11 -21.64
CA ARG A 179 -0.59 3.52 -22.89
C ARG A 179 -0.13 4.32 -24.11
N GLU A 180 -0.12 5.64 -24.03
CA GLU A 180 0.32 6.52 -25.13
C GLU A 180 1.80 6.34 -25.49
N MET A 181 2.65 5.92 -24.55
CA MET A 181 4.06 5.58 -24.83
C MET A 181 4.19 4.42 -25.83
N PHE A 182 3.22 3.49 -25.84
CA PHE A 182 3.25 2.29 -26.67
C PHE A 182 2.30 2.36 -27.87
N PHE A 183 1.16 3.05 -27.73
CA PHE A 183 0.08 3.05 -28.71
C PHE A 183 -0.45 4.47 -28.94
N HIS A 184 0.13 5.20 -29.89
CA HIS A 184 -0.39 6.49 -30.34
C HIS A 184 -0.78 6.47 -31.82
N GLN A 185 -1.79 7.27 -32.16
CA GLN A 185 -2.33 7.32 -33.50
C GLN A 185 -1.29 7.88 -34.50
N GLY A 186 -1.02 7.14 -35.57
CA GLY A 186 -0.06 7.56 -36.60
C GLY A 186 1.38 7.08 -36.37
N ASP A 187 1.63 6.17 -35.43
CA ASP A 187 2.92 5.48 -35.35
C ASP A 187 3.19 4.68 -36.63
N ILE A 188 4.17 5.15 -37.40
CA ILE A 188 4.64 4.53 -38.66
C ILE A 188 5.98 3.78 -38.48
N GLY A 189 6.39 3.51 -37.24
CA GLY A 189 7.55 2.68 -36.91
C GLY A 189 8.92 3.25 -37.31
N ARG A 190 9.03 4.56 -37.58
CA ARG A 190 10.23 5.14 -38.20
C ARG A 190 11.38 5.46 -37.23
N LYS A 191 11.13 5.48 -35.92
CA LYS A 191 12.18 5.54 -34.88
C LYS A 191 11.59 5.09 -33.54
N GLU A 192 11.83 3.84 -33.16
CA GLU A 192 11.37 3.30 -31.89
C GLU A 192 12.17 3.92 -30.73
N ASP A 193 11.51 4.67 -29.84
CA ASP A 193 12.07 4.98 -28.54
C ASP A 193 12.00 3.72 -27.66
N ARG A 194 13.16 3.19 -27.28
CA ARG A 194 13.27 2.01 -26.42
C ARG A 194 13.26 2.34 -24.92
N GLY A 195 13.36 3.63 -24.56
CA GLY A 195 13.29 4.08 -23.17
C GLY A 195 11.96 3.72 -22.51
N LYS A 196 10.87 3.66 -23.29
CA LYS A 196 9.54 3.27 -22.81
C LYS A 196 9.47 1.91 -22.13
N TYR A 197 10.31 0.94 -22.51
CA TYR A 197 10.35 -0.39 -21.89
C TYR A 197 11.00 -0.40 -20.49
N TYR A 198 11.60 0.72 -20.08
CA TYR A 198 12.25 0.91 -18.79
C TYR A 198 11.58 2.01 -17.95
N ALA A 199 10.47 2.56 -18.43
CA ALA A 199 9.74 3.59 -17.71
C ALA A 199 8.98 2.99 -16.51
N LYS A 200 8.64 3.83 -15.53
CA LYS A 200 7.85 3.43 -14.36
C LYS A 200 6.43 3.05 -14.76
N MET A 201 5.93 1.92 -14.28
CA MET A 201 4.56 1.47 -14.56
C MET A 201 3.51 2.37 -13.89
N PRO A 202 2.26 2.39 -14.37
CA PRO A 202 1.27 3.34 -13.89
C PRO A 202 0.88 3.12 -12.43
N VAL A 203 0.47 4.19 -11.76
CA VAL A 203 -0.13 4.15 -10.42
C VAL A 203 -1.54 4.72 -10.51
N THR A 204 -2.50 4.04 -9.89
CA THR A 204 -3.90 4.45 -9.89
C THR A 204 -4.38 4.72 -8.48
N THR A 205 -4.99 5.88 -8.27
CA THR A 205 -5.48 6.33 -6.97
C THR A 205 -6.92 6.83 -7.09
N SER A 206 -7.78 6.53 -6.11
CA SER A 206 -9.14 7.05 -6.08
C SER A 206 -9.80 6.82 -4.72
N GLY A 207 -10.68 7.73 -4.31
CA GLY A 207 -11.48 7.62 -3.09
C GLY A 207 -10.68 7.81 -1.80
N ASN A 208 -9.43 8.26 -1.85
CA ASN A 208 -8.63 8.40 -0.63
C ASN A 208 -8.95 9.70 0.11
N VAL A 209 -8.86 9.67 1.43
CA VAL A 209 -9.06 10.84 2.30
C VAL A 209 -7.79 11.11 3.10
N TYR A 210 -7.39 12.37 3.18
CA TYR A 210 -6.12 12.81 3.73
C TYR A 210 -6.34 13.79 4.88
N PHE A 211 -5.79 13.49 6.06
CA PHE A 211 -5.91 14.29 7.27
C PHE A 211 -4.54 14.70 7.83
N ASN A 212 -4.55 15.75 8.66
CA ASN A 212 -3.43 16.20 9.48
C ASN A 212 -2.14 16.54 8.71
N GLY A 213 -2.25 16.84 7.42
CA GLY A 213 -1.09 17.11 6.56
C GLY A 213 -0.58 15.90 5.78
N ALA A 214 -1.32 14.78 5.76
CA ALA A 214 -1.11 13.75 4.75
C ALA A 214 -1.37 14.32 3.33
N VAL A 215 -0.62 13.85 2.34
CA VAL A 215 -0.56 14.49 1.01
C VAL A 215 -0.91 13.49 -0.10
N PRO A 216 -1.93 13.78 -0.94
CA PRO A 216 -2.23 12.99 -2.14
C PRO A 216 -1.13 13.13 -3.19
N CYS A 217 -1.09 12.20 -4.15
CA CYS A 217 -0.29 12.40 -5.34
C CYS A 217 -0.93 13.44 -6.28
N ASP A 218 -0.10 14.10 -7.08
CA ASP A 218 -0.53 15.19 -7.98
C ASP A 218 -1.61 14.77 -8.99
N LYS A 219 -1.68 13.46 -9.28
CA LYS A 219 -2.56 12.88 -10.31
C LYS A 219 -3.80 12.19 -9.75
N GLU A 220 -4.03 12.22 -8.43
CA GLU A 220 -5.29 11.72 -7.87
C GLU A 220 -6.41 12.72 -8.17
N GLU A 221 -7.50 12.27 -8.79
CA GLU A 221 -8.62 13.16 -9.12
C GLU A 221 -9.75 13.09 -8.08
N ASN A 222 -10.08 11.90 -7.60
CA ASN A 222 -11.17 11.68 -6.66
C ASN A 222 -10.60 11.49 -5.25
N PHE A 223 -10.38 12.58 -4.51
CA PHE A 223 -9.90 12.55 -3.13
C PHE A 223 -10.47 13.69 -2.30
N GLN A 224 -10.22 13.65 -0.99
CA GLN A 224 -10.49 14.77 -0.09
C GLN A 224 -9.32 15.03 0.84
N VAL A 225 -8.93 16.30 1.00
CA VAL A 225 -8.02 16.75 2.06
C VAL A 225 -8.84 17.49 3.10
N VAL A 226 -8.89 16.94 4.31
CA VAL A 226 -9.68 17.50 5.41
C VAL A 226 -8.77 18.34 6.30
N THR A 227 -9.17 19.60 6.51
CA THR A 227 -8.36 20.59 7.25
C THR A 227 -8.60 20.55 8.76
N GLN A 228 -9.77 20.04 9.18
CA GLN A 228 -10.08 19.82 10.59
C GLN A 228 -9.17 18.70 11.15
N PRO A 229 -8.54 18.91 12.32
CA PRO A 229 -7.65 17.92 12.90
C PRO A 229 -8.41 16.67 13.36
N VAL A 230 -7.90 15.50 12.98
CA VAL A 230 -8.40 14.20 13.43
C VAL A 230 -7.49 13.62 14.51
N SER A 231 -8.05 12.94 15.51
CA SER A 231 -7.31 12.16 16.50
C SER A 231 -7.43 10.67 16.22
N ILE A 232 -6.32 9.94 16.31
CA ILE A 232 -6.26 8.47 16.16
C ILE A 232 -5.45 7.92 17.34
N GLU A 233 -6.15 7.46 18.37
CA GLU A 233 -5.58 6.90 19.59
C GLU A 233 -6.01 5.45 19.74
N LEU A 234 -5.04 4.54 19.88
CA LEU A 234 -5.32 3.18 20.28
C LEU A 234 -5.44 3.16 21.80
N GLU A 235 -6.57 2.68 22.33
CA GLU A 235 -6.79 2.50 23.75
C GLU A 235 -6.83 1.01 24.08
N GLU A 236 -6.00 0.61 25.04
CA GLU A 236 -5.99 -0.75 25.57
C GLU A 236 -6.47 -0.73 27.03
N LYS A 237 -7.60 -1.41 27.29
CA LYS A 237 -8.17 -1.58 28.64
C LYS A 237 -8.53 -3.04 28.84
N ASP A 238 -8.04 -3.63 29.93
CA ASP A 238 -8.32 -5.02 30.30
C ASP A 238 -8.06 -6.04 29.17
N GLY A 239 -7.03 -5.79 28.35
CA GLY A 239 -6.67 -6.63 27.20
C GLY A 239 -7.58 -6.50 25.98
N VAL A 240 -8.43 -5.46 25.94
CA VAL A 240 -9.27 -5.10 24.80
C VAL A 240 -8.68 -3.86 24.12
N CYS A 241 -8.35 -3.98 22.83
CA CYS A 241 -7.92 -2.85 22.02
C CYS A 241 -9.11 -2.19 21.32
N SER A 242 -9.23 -0.87 21.41
CA SER A 242 -10.26 -0.07 20.75
C SER A 242 -9.65 1.19 20.14
N LEU A 243 -10.34 1.77 19.13
CA LEU A 243 -9.90 3.01 18.52
C LEU A 243 -10.70 4.19 19.08
N LYS A 244 -10.01 5.10 19.77
CA LYS A 244 -10.57 6.38 20.20
C LYS A 244 -10.24 7.43 19.14
N THR A 245 -11.28 7.95 18.49
CA THR A 245 -11.14 8.85 17.34
C THR A 245 -12.38 9.70 17.13
N ASN A 246 -12.20 10.89 16.55
CA ASN A 246 -13.27 11.71 15.97
C ASN A 246 -13.36 11.59 14.44
N LEU A 247 -12.70 10.59 13.83
CA LEU A 247 -12.61 10.42 12.37
C LEU A 247 -14.00 10.43 11.70
N PHE A 248 -14.97 9.73 12.28
CA PHE A 248 -16.31 9.60 11.68
C PHE A 248 -17.14 10.88 11.75
N ASP A 249 -16.80 11.83 12.61
CA ASP A 249 -17.42 13.16 12.62
C ASP A 249 -16.85 14.07 11.51
N LEU A 250 -15.69 13.70 10.97
CA LEU A 250 -14.92 14.50 10.01
C LEU A 250 -14.80 13.87 8.62
N LEU A 251 -15.21 12.60 8.46
CA LEU A 251 -15.18 11.93 7.17
C LEU A 251 -16.08 12.68 6.18
N PRO A 252 -15.55 13.11 5.03
CA PRO A 252 -16.33 13.83 4.05
C PRO A 252 -17.26 12.86 3.31
N GLU A 253 -18.36 13.38 2.79
CA GLU A 253 -19.14 12.66 1.80
C GLU A 253 -18.33 12.60 0.50
N LEU A 254 -17.85 11.41 0.15
CA LEU A 254 -17.07 11.14 -1.06
C LEU A 254 -17.74 10.01 -1.82
N HIS A 255 -18.03 10.21 -3.10
CA HIS A 255 -18.56 9.16 -3.94
C HIS A 255 -17.44 8.18 -4.32
N THR A 256 -17.25 7.18 -3.47
CA THR A 256 -16.32 6.07 -3.67
C THR A 256 -16.96 4.98 -4.52
N GLN A 257 -16.10 4.20 -5.17
CA GLN A 257 -16.51 3.05 -5.96
C GLN A 257 -16.36 1.78 -5.13
N VAL A 258 -17.26 0.81 -5.31
CA VAL A 258 -17.05 -0.54 -4.75
C VAL A 258 -15.86 -1.18 -5.47
N VAL A 259 -14.75 -1.34 -4.76
CA VAL A 259 -13.55 -1.96 -5.30
C VAL A 259 -13.83 -3.44 -5.56
N SER A 260 -13.26 -3.99 -6.63
CA SER A 260 -13.40 -5.40 -6.99
C SER A 260 -12.18 -5.86 -7.79
N THR A 261 -12.05 -7.18 -7.97
CA THR A 261 -11.06 -7.76 -8.90
C THR A 261 -11.14 -7.15 -10.29
N GLN A 262 -12.36 -6.85 -10.79
CA GLN A 262 -12.52 -6.23 -12.10
C GLN A 262 -11.97 -4.80 -12.15
N LEU A 263 -12.15 -4.03 -11.08
CA LEU A 263 -11.62 -2.67 -10.99
C LEU A 263 -10.09 -2.68 -10.86
N LEU A 264 -9.54 -3.57 -10.03
CA LEU A 264 -8.10 -3.65 -9.81
C LEU A 264 -7.37 -4.28 -11.01
N GLY A 265 -7.99 -5.21 -11.73
CA GLY A 265 -7.37 -5.89 -12.86
C GLY A 265 -6.24 -6.82 -12.41
N GLN A 266 -5.18 -6.89 -13.22
CA GLN A 266 -4.04 -7.80 -13.02
C GLN A 266 -2.78 -7.03 -12.63
N ALA A 267 -1.89 -7.68 -11.88
CA ALA A 267 -0.51 -7.22 -11.79
C ALA A 267 0.22 -7.55 -13.10
N PHE A 268 1.11 -6.66 -13.53
CA PHE A 268 1.65 -6.63 -14.88
C PHE A 268 2.48 -7.88 -15.24
N GLU A 269 3.47 -8.24 -14.42
CA GLU A 269 4.38 -9.35 -14.73
C GLU A 269 3.74 -10.76 -14.61
N PRO A 270 3.04 -11.09 -13.50
CA PRO A 270 2.49 -12.43 -13.35
C PRO A 270 1.19 -12.66 -14.16
N GLU A 271 0.62 -11.59 -14.74
CA GLU A 271 -0.71 -11.58 -15.38
C GLU A 271 -1.83 -12.19 -14.49
N GLN A 272 -1.63 -12.19 -13.17
CA GLN A 272 -2.59 -12.69 -12.18
C GLN A 272 -3.48 -11.55 -11.69
N LEU A 273 -4.77 -11.82 -11.54
CA LEU A 273 -5.76 -10.88 -11.02
C LEU A 273 -5.58 -10.66 -9.51
N PHE A 274 -6.00 -9.49 -9.02
CA PHE A 274 -6.20 -9.32 -7.57
C PHE A 274 -7.46 -10.10 -7.13
N GLU A 275 -7.29 -11.39 -6.81
CA GLU A 275 -8.36 -12.36 -6.59
C GLU A 275 -8.12 -13.26 -5.37
N ASN A 276 -9.06 -14.14 -5.04
CA ASN A 276 -8.90 -15.09 -3.94
C ASN A 276 -7.90 -16.21 -4.32
N PRO A 277 -7.33 -16.93 -3.33
CA PRO A 277 -6.44 -18.08 -3.57
C PRO A 277 -7.01 -19.19 -4.47
N ASP A 278 -8.32 -19.28 -4.61
CA ASP A 278 -9.00 -20.25 -5.48
C ASP A 278 -9.30 -19.70 -6.89
N GLY A 279 -8.81 -18.51 -7.23
CA GLY A 279 -9.06 -17.82 -8.49
C GLY A 279 -10.45 -17.18 -8.61
N THR A 280 -11.23 -17.13 -7.53
CA THR A 280 -12.53 -16.45 -7.55
C THR A 280 -12.37 -14.95 -7.35
N PRO A 281 -13.18 -14.12 -8.04
CA PRO A 281 -13.09 -12.67 -7.90
C PRO A 281 -13.51 -12.21 -6.50
N ILE A 282 -12.86 -11.14 -6.04
CA ILE A 282 -13.15 -10.43 -4.80
C ILE A 282 -14.04 -9.22 -5.11
N VAL A 283 -15.08 -9.04 -4.29
CA VAL A 283 -15.78 -7.76 -4.14
C VAL A 283 -15.48 -7.27 -2.72
N PHE A 284 -14.95 -6.05 -2.59
CA PHE A 284 -14.57 -5.48 -1.29
C PHE A 284 -15.80 -4.85 -0.62
N ASP A 285 -16.84 -5.65 -0.39
CA ASP A 285 -18.12 -5.23 0.17
C ASP A 285 -18.25 -5.45 1.68
N ARG A 286 -17.12 -5.75 2.34
CA ARG A 286 -17.04 -5.98 3.77
C ARG A 286 -15.89 -5.19 4.39
N ASP A 287 -16.12 -4.71 5.59
CA ASP A 287 -15.17 -3.87 6.34
C ASP A 287 -14.25 -4.71 7.26
N TYR A 288 -13.53 -4.04 8.15
CA TYR A 288 -12.63 -4.64 9.15
C TYR A 288 -13.30 -5.74 9.98
N TRP A 289 -14.59 -5.61 10.30
CA TRP A 289 -15.34 -6.58 11.10
C TRP A 289 -16.19 -7.55 10.28
N ASP A 290 -16.03 -7.54 8.97
CA ASP A 290 -16.88 -8.25 8.01
C ASP A 290 -18.31 -7.68 7.89
N ASP A 291 -18.55 -6.46 8.40
CA ASP A 291 -19.83 -5.76 8.23
C ASP A 291 -20.00 -5.33 6.77
N LYS A 292 -21.25 -5.34 6.29
CA LYS A 292 -21.55 -4.99 4.90
C LYS A 292 -21.36 -3.50 4.65
N ARG A 293 -20.65 -3.19 3.57
CA ARG A 293 -20.46 -1.83 3.06
C ARG A 293 -21.64 -1.39 2.20
N GLY A 294 -21.89 -0.08 2.15
CA GLY A 294 -22.87 0.53 1.27
C GLY A 294 -22.47 0.48 -0.21
N VAL A 295 -23.33 1.01 -1.06
CA VAL A 295 -23.08 1.12 -2.52
C VAL A 295 -22.00 2.16 -2.86
N SER A 296 -21.78 3.11 -1.95
CA SER A 296 -20.65 4.05 -1.94
C SER A 296 -19.90 3.83 -0.62
N PRO A 297 -18.98 2.85 -0.56
CA PRO A 297 -18.30 2.46 0.67
C PRO A 297 -17.55 3.59 1.37
N VAL A 298 -17.57 3.62 2.70
CA VAL A 298 -16.78 4.61 3.44
C VAL A 298 -15.29 4.34 3.25
N SER A 299 -14.51 5.40 2.98
CA SER A 299 -13.04 5.31 2.91
C SER A 299 -12.47 4.88 4.25
N GLY A 300 -11.47 4.01 4.21
CA GLY A 300 -10.85 3.39 5.36
C GLY A 300 -11.43 2.02 5.67
N PRO A 301 -10.97 1.40 6.78
CA PRO A 301 -11.23 0.00 7.07
C PRO A 301 -12.58 -0.24 7.71
N PHE A 302 -13.31 0.80 8.12
CA PHE A 302 -14.58 0.66 8.82
C PHE A 302 -15.69 1.31 8.00
N GLU A 303 -16.85 0.67 7.94
CA GLU A 303 -18.03 1.27 7.30
C GLU A 303 -18.78 2.22 8.25
N ALA A 304 -18.69 1.96 9.55
CA ALA A 304 -19.31 2.76 10.60
C ALA A 304 -18.30 3.03 11.73
N SER A 305 -18.66 3.97 12.60
CA SER A 305 -17.77 4.41 13.68
C SER A 305 -17.22 3.23 14.50
N PRO A 306 -15.89 3.15 14.69
CA PRO A 306 -15.25 2.10 15.45
C PRO A 306 -15.27 2.36 16.96
N VAL A 307 -15.81 3.50 17.39
CA VAL A 307 -15.86 3.90 18.82
C VAL A 307 -16.57 2.81 19.62
N ASP A 308 -15.95 2.43 20.75
CA ASP A 308 -16.38 1.35 21.65
C ASP A 308 -16.39 -0.07 21.05
N ARG A 309 -15.99 -0.25 19.78
CA ARG A 309 -15.85 -1.56 19.17
C ARG A 309 -14.45 -2.13 19.43
N ARG A 310 -14.43 -3.40 19.83
CA ARG A 310 -13.21 -4.18 19.99
C ARG A 310 -12.55 -4.42 18.63
N LEU A 311 -11.30 -3.98 18.49
CA LEU A 311 -10.45 -4.31 17.35
C LEU A 311 -9.84 -5.70 17.49
N PHE A 312 -9.35 -6.02 18.70
CA PHE A 312 -8.69 -7.27 19.06
C PHE A 312 -8.97 -7.68 20.49
#